data_AF-A0A8T4ZXW0-F1
#
_entry.id   AF-A0A8T4ZXW0-F1
#
_cell.length_a   1.000
_cell.length_b   1.000
_cell.length_c   1.000
_cell.angle_alpha   90.00
_cell.angle_beta   90.00
_cell.angle_gamma   90.00
#
_symmetry.space_group_name_H-M   'P 1'
#
loop_
_entity.id
_entity.type
_entity.pdbx_description
1 polymer ?
#
loop_
_entity_poly.entity_id
_entity_poly.type
_entity_poly.pdbx_seq_one_letter_code
_entity_poly.pdbx_strand_id
1 'polypeptide(L)'
;AAGSMVNLATGIFLIIFFILLGDALPEPVYIFLQWVYFLSINIALVNMLPIHPLDGGRIFKVFISTWGRRGPMIERVTMYSFIVLMASNLVLSLIKFGIIPI
;
A
#
# COMPACT_ATOMS: atom_id res chain seq x y z
N ALA A 1 -5.49 -11.13 2.79
CA ALA A 1 -4.14 -10.97 3.39
C ALA A 1 -3.08 -11.72 2.58
N ALA A 2 -3.37 -12.93 2.06
CA ALA A 2 -2.38 -13.68 1.27
C ALA A 2 -1.86 -12.90 0.05
N GLY A 3 -2.73 -12.17 -0.68
CA GLY A 3 -2.32 -11.39 -1.85
C GLY A 3 -1.40 -10.22 -1.51
N SER A 4 -1.72 -9.43 -0.47
CA SER A 4 -0.83 -8.32 -0.05
C SER A 4 0.51 -8.81 0.49
N MET A 5 0.53 -9.95 1.19
CA MET A 5 1.76 -10.58 1.69
C MET A 5 2.65 -11.08 0.56
N VAL A 6 2.08 -11.71 -0.48
CA VAL A 6 2.84 -12.15 -1.66
C VAL A 6 3.45 -10.95 -2.37
N ASN A 7 2.67 -9.88 -2.59
CA ASN A 7 3.18 -8.68 -3.24
C ASN A 7 4.29 -8.00 -2.43
N LEU A 8 4.16 -7.94 -1.10
CA LEU A 8 5.22 -7.42 -0.24
C LEU A 8 6.47 -8.29 -0.32
N ALA A 9 6.32 -9.62 -0.23
CA ALA A 9 7.42 -10.56 -0.31
C ALA A 9 8.16 -10.47 -1.66
N THR A 10 7.42 -10.41 -2.77
CA THR A 10 7.97 -10.19 -4.11
C THR A 10 8.74 -8.88 -4.18
N GLY A 11 8.20 -7.80 -3.64
CA GLY A 11 8.87 -6.51 -3.61
C GLY A 11 10.17 -6.54 -2.81
N ILE A 12 10.17 -7.09 -1.59
CA ILE A 12 11.36 -7.24 -0.75
C ILE A 12 12.40 -8.14 -1.40
N PHE A 13 11.96 -9.27 -1.97
CA PHE A 13 12.83 -10.17 -2.70
C PHE A 13 13.53 -9.47 -3.86
N LEU A 14 12.80 -8.67 -4.64
CA LEU A 14 13.37 -7.92 -5.76
C LEU A 14 14.35 -6.84 -5.32
N ILE A 15 14.13 -6.20 -4.16
CA ILE A 15 15.13 -5.27 -3.58
C ILE A 15 16.45 -6.00 -3.33
N ILE A 16 16.39 -7.15 -2.64
CA ILE A 16 17.59 -7.94 -2.34
C ILE A 16 18.24 -8.42 -3.64
N PHE A 17 17.44 -8.89 -4.60
CA PHE A 17 17.91 -9.33 -5.91
C PHE A 17 18.64 -8.21 -6.66
N PHE A 18 18.10 -6.99 -6.69
CA PHE A 18 18.77 -5.85 -7.32
C PHE A 18 20.08 -5.48 -6.65
N ILE A 19 20.14 -5.51 -5.32
CA ILE A 19 21.38 -5.23 -4.57
C ILE A 19 22.47 -6.25 -4.91
N LEU A 20 22.11 -7.52 -5.13
CA LEU A 20 23.08 -8.60 -5.36
C LEU A 20 23.46 -8.79 -6.84
N LEU A 21 22.50 -8.68 -7.76
CA LEU A 21 22.63 -9.08 -9.16
C LEU A 21 22.26 -7.97 -10.16
N GLY A 22 21.87 -6.78 -9.71
CA GLY A 22 21.33 -5.71 -10.57
C GLY A 22 22.23 -5.36 -11.75
N ASP A 23 23.52 -5.18 -11.51
CA ASP A 23 24.50 -4.76 -12.53
C ASP A 23 24.82 -5.87 -13.56
N ALA A 24 24.48 -7.13 -13.25
CA ALA A 24 24.73 -8.27 -14.14
C ALA A 24 23.57 -8.54 -15.11
N LEU A 25 22.45 -7.82 -14.99
CA LEU A 25 21.24 -8.07 -15.76
C LEU A 25 21.28 -7.36 -17.13
N PRO A 26 20.80 -8.03 -18.20
CA PRO A 26 20.49 -7.34 -19.44
C PRO A 26 19.45 -6.22 -19.19
N GLU A 27 19.65 -5.07 -19.83
CA GLU A 27 18.80 -3.89 -19.67
C GLU A 27 17.28 -4.18 -19.78
N PRO A 28 16.79 -4.99 -20.75
CA PRO A 28 15.35 -5.29 -20.82
C PRO A 28 14.82 -6.05 -19.60
N VAL A 29 15.64 -6.96 -19.03
CA VAL A 29 15.27 -7.75 -17.85
C VAL A 29 15.26 -6.86 -16.61
N TYR A 30 16.26 -5.98 -16.48
CA TYR A 30 16.33 -5.02 -15.39
C TYR A 30 15.08 -4.12 -15.36
N ILE A 31 14.73 -3.51 -16.49
CA ILE A 31 13.56 -2.63 -16.60
C ILE A 31 12.27 -3.40 -16.28
N PHE A 32 12.12 -4.62 -16.82
CA PHE A 32 10.95 -5.45 -16.52
C PHE A 32 10.81 -5.74 -15.03
N LEU A 33 11.89 -6.19 -14.38
CA LEU A 33 11.88 -6.47 -12.93
C LEU A 33 11.64 -5.21 -12.11
N GLN A 34 12.10 -4.04 -12.60
CA GLN A 34 11.86 -2.76 -11.94
C GLN A 34 10.36 -2.43 -11.93
N TRP A 35 9.65 -2.71 -13.02
CA TRP A 35 8.19 -2.59 -13.07
C TRP A 35 7.49 -3.58 -12.14
N VAL A 36 7.95 -4.84 -12.10
CA VAL A 36 7.39 -5.85 -11.18
C VAL A 36 7.58 -5.41 -9.73
N TYR A 37 8.77 -4.95 -9.37
CA TYR A 37 9.08 -4.40 -8.05
C TYR A 37 8.16 -3.22 -7.71
N PHE A 38 8.07 -2.24 -8.61
CA PHE A 38 7.26 -1.04 -8.43
C PHE A 38 5.79 -1.40 -8.19
N LEU A 39 5.21 -2.24 -9.05
CA LEU A 39 3.81 -2.66 -8.91
C LEU A 39 3.57 -3.47 -7.64
N SER A 40 4.46 -4.42 -7.33
CA SER A 40 4.31 -5.30 -6.17
C SER A 40 4.31 -4.50 -4.86
N ILE A 41 5.26 -3.58 -4.68
CA ILE A 41 5.30 -2.73 -3.49
C ILE A 41 4.07 -1.83 -3.39
N ASN A 42 3.70 -1.13 -4.47
CA ASN A 42 2.57 -0.21 -4.44
C ASN A 42 1.24 -0.94 -4.15
N ILE A 43 0.99 -2.08 -4.81
CA ILE A 43 -0.22 -2.87 -4.57
C ILE A 43 -0.23 -3.43 -3.14
N ALA A 44 0.93 -3.87 -2.63
CA ALA A 44 1.03 -4.32 -1.24
C ALA A 44 0.68 -3.19 -0.25
N LEU A 45 1.27 -2.00 -0.42
CA LEU A 45 1.04 -0.85 0.44
C LEU A 45 -0.43 -0.42 0.44
N VAL A 46 -1.03 -0.26 -0.74
CA VAL A 46 -2.46 0.11 -0.85
C VAL A 46 -3.32 -0.96 -0.18
N ASN A 47 -3.06 -2.24 -0.44
CA ASN A 47 -3.85 -3.32 0.15
C ASN A 47 -3.68 -3.45 1.66
N MET A 48 -2.63 -2.90 2.26
CA MET A 48 -2.42 -2.91 3.72
C MET A 48 -3.12 -1.76 4.44
N LEU A 49 -3.74 -0.82 3.72
CA LEU A 49 -4.53 0.25 4.33
C LEU A 49 -5.74 -0.32 5.11
N PRO A 50 -6.11 0.25 6.27
CA PRO A 50 -7.22 -0.19 7.10
C PRO A 50 -8.58 0.26 6.53
N ILE A 51 -8.82 -0.04 5.25
CA ILE A 51 -10.01 0.34 4.49
C ILE A 51 -10.68 -0.92 3.94
N HIS A 52 -11.99 -1.06 4.11
CA HIS A 52 -12.74 -2.17 3.49
C HIS A 52 -13.05 -1.82 2.01
N PRO A 53 -12.90 -2.73 1.04
CA PRO A 53 -12.69 -4.19 1.13
C PRO A 53 -11.22 -4.68 1.07
N LEU A 54 -10.24 -3.80 1.27
CA LEU A 54 -8.81 -4.14 1.17
C LEU A 54 -8.37 -5.14 2.24
N ASP A 55 -7.21 -5.75 2.03
CA ASP A 55 -6.65 -6.75 2.94
C ASP A 55 -6.39 -6.21 4.35
N GLY A 56 -5.89 -4.98 4.46
CA GLY A 56 -5.62 -4.30 5.72
C GLY A 56 -6.88 -4.01 6.52
N GLY A 57 -8.01 -3.70 5.86
CA GLY A 57 -9.31 -3.57 6.51
C GLY A 57 -9.77 -4.88 7.17
N ARG A 58 -9.56 -6.02 6.50
CA ARG A 58 -9.88 -7.35 7.06
C ARG A 58 -8.97 -7.71 8.23
N ILE A 59 -7.67 -7.45 8.11
CA ILE A 59 -6.70 -7.69 9.21
C ILE A 59 -7.06 -6.82 10.41
N PHE A 60 -7.32 -5.53 10.19
CA PHE A 60 -7.69 -4.58 11.24
C PHE A 60 -9.00 -4.98 11.93
N LYS A 61 -10.01 -5.43 11.17
CA LYS A 61 -11.26 -5.96 11.72
C LYS A 61 -11.02 -7.14 12.66
N VAL A 62 -10.22 -8.12 12.25
CA VAL A 62 -9.88 -9.28 13.10
C VAL A 62 -9.14 -8.81 14.36
N PHE A 63 -8.16 -7.93 14.21
CA PHE A 63 -7.41 -7.37 15.34
C PHE A 63 -8.35 -6.68 16.35
N ILE A 64 -9.25 -5.84 15.86
CA ILE A 64 -10.18 -5.06 16.67
C ILE A 64 -11.32 -5.90 17.26
N SER A 65 -11.68 -7.01 16.62
CA SER A 65 -12.72 -7.92 17.13
C SER A 65 -12.38 -8.53 18.49
N THR A 66 -11.10 -8.55 18.87
CA THR A 66 -10.63 -9.00 20.19
C THR A 66 -10.94 -8.02 21.32
N TRP A 67 -11.26 -6.74 21.01
CA TRP A 67 -11.58 -5.70 22.00
C TRP A 67 -13.08 -5.63 22.40
N GLY A 68 -13.88 -6.64 22.05
CA GLY A 68 -15.28 -6.75 22.49
C GLY A 68 -16.26 -5.82 21.77
N ARG A 69 -17.31 -5.37 22.47
CA ARG A 69 -18.50 -4.70 21.86
C ARG A 69 -18.20 -3.39 21.13
N ARG A 70 -17.08 -2.72 21.39
CA ARG A 70 -16.68 -1.46 20.72
C ARG A 70 -15.97 -1.68 19.38
N GLY A 71 -15.61 -2.93 19.06
CA GLY A 71 -14.82 -3.25 17.88
C GLY A 71 -15.41 -2.73 16.55
N PRO A 72 -16.71 -2.97 16.25
CA PRO A 72 -17.32 -2.49 15.01
C PRO A 72 -17.39 -0.97 14.88
N MET A 73 -17.49 -0.25 16.01
CA MET A 73 -17.48 1.21 16.00
C MET A 73 -16.08 1.74 15.68
N ILE A 74 -15.05 1.16 16.30
CA ILE A 74 -13.65 1.54 16.05
C ILE A 74 -13.27 1.22 14.60
N GLU A 75 -13.64 0.06 14.08
CA GLU A 75 -13.43 -0.33 12.68
C GLU A 75 -13.97 0.74 11.71
N ARG A 76 -15.23 1.16 11.88
CA ARG A 76 -15.85 2.17 11.01
C ARG A 76 -15.17 3.52 11.16
N VAL A 77 -14.92 3.97 12.38
CA VAL A 77 -14.28 5.27 12.63
C VAL A 77 -12.90 5.29 11.99
N THR A 78 -12.07 4.26 12.20
CA THR A 78 -10.74 4.18 11.57
C THR A 78 -10.83 4.20 10.05
N MET A 79 -11.72 3.41 9.46
CA MET A 79 -11.89 3.38 8.01
C MET A 79 -12.27 4.75 7.44
N TYR A 80 -13.30 5.40 7.99
CA TYR A 80 -13.72 6.72 7.52
C TYR A 80 -12.66 7.79 7.76
N SER A 81 -12.00 7.77 8.92
CA SER A 81 -10.90 8.68 9.21
C SER A 81 -9.76 8.55 8.20
N PHE A 82 -9.36 7.32 7.85
CA PHE A 82 -8.32 7.11 6.83
C PHE A 82 -8.74 7.59 5.44
N ILE A 83 -9.98 7.31 5.02
CA ILE A 83 -10.50 7.78 3.73
C ILE A 83 -10.52 9.31 3.68
N VAL A 84 -11.02 9.95 4.74
CA VAL A 84 -11.07 11.41 4.84
C VAL A 84 -9.66 12.00 4.82
N LEU A 85 -8.72 11.44 5.60
CA LEU A 85 -7.32 11.89 5.60
C LEU A 85 -6.69 11.79 4.22
N MET A 86 -6.86 10.68 3.51
CA MET A 86 -6.37 10.51 2.15
C MET A 86 -7.00 11.50 1.17
N ALA A 87 -8.34 11.62 1.19
CA ALA A 87 -9.05 12.54 0.31
C ALA A 87 -8.64 14.00 0.58
N SER A 88 -8.53 14.40 1.85
CA SER A 88 -8.05 15.72 2.24
C SER A 88 -6.60 15.96 1.81
N ASN A 89 -5.72 14.97 1.98
CA ASN A 89 -4.34 15.07 1.51
C ASN A 89 -4.25 15.26 0.00
N LEU A 90 -5.04 14.51 -0.79
CA LEU A 90 -5.12 14.66 -2.23
C LEU A 90 -5.65 16.03 -2.64
N VAL A 91 -6.74 16.50 -2.03
CA VAL A 91 -7.34 17.82 -2.32
C VAL A 91 -6.35 18.94 -1.99
N LEU A 92 -5.70 18.90 -0.83
CA LEU A 92 -4.70 19.90 -0.45
C LEU A 92 -3.49 19.88 -1.38
N SER A 93 -3.05 18.69 -1.81
CA SER A 93 -1.97 18.54 -2.78
C SER A 93 -2.35 19.19 -4.12
N LEU A 94 -3.57 18.98 -4.60
CA LEU A 94 -4.06 19.60 -5.85
C LEU A 94 -4.19 21.12 -5.72
N ILE A 95 -4.65 21.65 -4.59
CA ILE A 95 -4.73 23.10 -4.37
C ILE A 95 -3.34 23.72 -4.30
N LYS A 96 -2.41 23.09 -3.58
CA LYS A 96 -1.07 23.64 -3.34
C LYS A 96 -0.15 23.52 -4.56
N PHE A 97 -0.22 22.40 -5.27
CA PHE A 97 0.70 22.09 -6.37
C PHE A 97 0.05 22.20 -7.76
N GLY A 98 -1.28 22.09 -7.87
CA GLY A 98 -2.00 22.19 -9.14
C GLY A 98 -2.20 23.63 -9.65
N ILE A 99 -2.00 24.63 -8.80
CA ILE A 99 -2.08 26.08 -9.15
C ILE A 99 -0.68 26.70 -9.21
N ILE A 100 0.37 25.91 -9.42
CA ILE A 100 1.69 26.43 -9.75
C ILE A 100 1.73 26.51 -11.28
N PRO A 101 1.69 27.71 -11.89
CA PRO A 101 1.94 27.82 -13.31
C PRO A 101 3.39 27.41 -13.54
N ILE A 102 3.56 26.42 -14.42
CA ILE A 102 4.86 25.94 -14.91
C ILE A 102 5.48 27.02 -15.79
#